data_AF-A0A2H4V2G5-F1
#
_entry.id   AF-A0A2H4V2G5-F1
#
_cell.length_a   1.000
_cell.length_b   1.000
_cell.length_c   1.000
_cell.angle_alpha   90.00
_cell.angle_beta   90.00
_cell.angle_gamma   90.00
#
_symmetry.space_group_name_H-M   'P 1'
#
loop_
_entity.id
_entity.type
_entity.pdbx_description
1 polymer ?
#
loop_
_entity_poly.entity_id
_entity_poly.type
_entity_poly.pdbx_seq_one_letter_code
_entity_poly.pdbx_strand_id
1 'polypeptide(L)'
;RKLEYLIPEALEQGCDTLVSIGGIQSNQTRQVAAVAAHLGMKCVLVQENWVNYSDAVYDRVGNIEMSRIMGADVRLDAAGFDIGIRPSWEKAMSDVVEQGGKPFPIPAGCSEHPYGGLGFVGFAEEVRQQEKELGFKFDYIVVCSVTGSTQAGMVVGFAADGRSKHVIGIDASAKPEQTKAQILRIARHTAEL
;
A
#
# COMPACT_ATOMS: atom_id res chain seq x y z
N ARG A 1 5.07 1.96 8.47
CA ARG A 1 3.74 2.61 8.61
C ARG A 1 2.55 1.72 8.20
N LYS A 2 2.04 1.69 6.94
CA LYS A 2 0.80 0.91 6.66
C LYS A 2 0.90 -0.57 7.04
N LEU A 3 1.97 -1.24 6.61
CA LEU A 3 2.19 -2.66 6.89
C LEU A 3 2.29 -2.98 8.38
N GLU A 4 2.65 -2.04 9.25
CA GLU A 4 2.73 -2.27 10.71
C GLU A 4 1.37 -2.65 11.32
N TYR A 5 0.28 -2.29 10.65
CA TYR A 5 -1.09 -2.61 11.07
C TYR A 5 -1.70 -3.81 10.33
N LEU A 6 -1.07 -4.27 9.24
CA LEU A 6 -1.50 -5.45 8.48
C LEU A 6 -0.77 -6.72 8.95
N ILE A 7 0.52 -6.60 9.24
CA ILE A 7 1.37 -7.73 9.60
C ILE A 7 0.92 -8.45 10.87
N PRO A 8 0.45 -7.78 11.95
CA PRO A 8 -0.06 -8.49 13.13
C PRO A 8 -1.16 -9.49 12.79
N GLU A 9 -2.08 -9.11 11.90
CA GLU A 9 -3.15 -10.01 11.41
C GLU A 9 -2.58 -11.19 10.61
N ALA A 10 -1.61 -10.94 9.72
CA ALA A 10 -0.96 -12.02 8.97
C ALA A 10 -0.29 -13.05 9.88
N LEU A 11 0.38 -12.57 10.94
CA LEU A 11 1.06 -13.42 11.92
C LEU A 11 0.07 -14.18 12.80
N GLU A 12 -0.98 -13.52 13.29
CA GLU A 12 -2.04 -14.14 14.11
C GLU A 12 -2.80 -15.23 13.33
N GLN A 13 -3.05 -14.99 12.05
CA GLN A 13 -3.62 -15.99 11.15
C GLN A 13 -2.64 -17.12 10.83
N GLY A 14 -1.36 -17.02 11.18
CA GLY A 14 -0.35 -18.02 10.85
C GLY A 14 -0.11 -18.15 9.35
N CYS A 15 -0.23 -17.05 8.60
CA CYS A 15 0.14 -17.01 7.19
C CYS A 15 1.66 -17.21 7.05
N ASP A 16 2.08 -17.83 5.94
CA ASP A 16 3.49 -18.11 5.65
C ASP A 16 4.04 -17.33 4.45
N THR A 17 3.14 -16.71 3.67
CA THR A 17 3.47 -16.07 2.40
C THR A 17 2.74 -14.73 2.27
N LEU A 18 3.45 -13.63 2.06
CA LEU A 18 2.84 -12.34 1.72
C LEU A 18 2.63 -12.24 0.21
N VAL A 19 1.40 -11.96 -0.23
CA VAL A 19 1.06 -11.82 -1.65
C VAL A 19 0.56 -10.43 -1.95
N SER A 20 1.27 -9.70 -2.81
CA SER A 20 0.89 -8.33 -3.18
C SER A 20 0.99 -8.05 -4.67
N ILE A 21 0.55 -6.87 -5.08
CA ILE A 21 0.43 -6.47 -6.48
C ILE A 21 0.83 -5.01 -6.68
N GLY A 22 1.37 -4.70 -7.87
CA GLY A 22 1.64 -3.33 -8.29
C GLY A 22 2.13 -3.23 -9.73
N GLY A 23 2.42 -2.01 -10.18
CA GLY A 23 3.15 -1.80 -11.43
C GLY A 23 4.58 -2.35 -11.37
N ILE A 24 5.25 -2.49 -12.51
CA ILE A 24 6.67 -2.92 -12.61
C ILE A 24 7.58 -2.22 -11.58
N GLN A 25 7.55 -0.89 -11.52
CA GLN A 25 8.34 -0.10 -10.55
C GLN A 25 7.64 0.15 -9.21
N SER A 26 6.75 -0.73 -8.78
CA SER A 26 5.94 -0.54 -7.56
C SER A 26 6.78 -0.51 -6.28
N ASN A 27 6.80 0.66 -5.64
CA ASN A 27 7.35 0.85 -4.29
C ASN A 27 6.67 -0.05 -3.24
N GLN A 28 5.38 -0.34 -3.42
CA GLN A 28 4.61 -1.21 -2.52
C GLN A 28 5.19 -2.62 -2.53
N THR A 29 5.31 -3.22 -3.73
CA THR A 29 5.77 -4.61 -3.87
C THR A 29 7.17 -4.80 -3.30
N ARG A 30 8.08 -3.84 -3.53
CA ARG A 30 9.42 -3.83 -2.96
C ARG A 30 9.41 -3.77 -1.42
N GLN A 31 8.54 -2.98 -0.81
CA GLN A 31 8.40 -2.95 0.66
C GLN A 31 7.81 -4.26 1.20
N VAL A 32 6.85 -4.87 0.51
CA VAL A 32 6.30 -6.18 0.89
C VAL A 32 7.38 -7.26 0.86
N ALA A 33 8.22 -7.29 -0.18
CA ALA A 33 9.36 -8.21 -0.25
C ALA A 33 10.33 -8.03 0.92
N ALA A 34 10.68 -6.78 1.26
CA ALA A 34 11.55 -6.49 2.40
C ALA A 34 10.96 -6.97 3.73
N VAL A 35 9.66 -6.71 3.95
CA VAL A 35 8.96 -7.13 5.17
C VAL A 35 8.83 -8.65 5.24
N ALA A 36 8.52 -9.31 4.13
CA ALA A 36 8.47 -10.78 4.08
C ALA A 36 9.83 -11.40 4.45
N ALA A 37 10.91 -10.94 3.81
CA ALA A 37 12.26 -11.40 4.10
C ALA A 37 12.66 -11.18 5.57
N HIS A 38 12.33 -10.01 6.13
CA HIS A 38 12.58 -9.70 7.53
C HIS A 38 11.85 -10.63 8.50
N LEU A 39 10.59 -10.98 8.19
CA LEU A 39 9.75 -11.85 9.02
C LEU A 39 10.02 -13.35 8.78
N GLY A 40 10.91 -13.71 7.85
CA GLY A 40 11.12 -15.10 7.45
C GLY A 40 9.93 -15.72 6.70
N MET A 41 9.07 -14.88 6.11
CA MET A 41 7.93 -15.32 5.29
C MET A 41 8.32 -15.39 3.81
N LYS A 42 7.64 -16.25 3.04
CA LYS A 42 7.73 -16.23 1.58
C LYS A 42 7.06 -14.96 1.04
N CYS A 43 7.40 -14.59 -0.20
CA CYS A 43 6.78 -13.44 -0.86
C CYS A 43 6.47 -13.75 -2.33
N VAL A 44 5.24 -13.48 -2.74
CA VAL A 44 4.82 -13.53 -4.15
C VAL A 44 4.33 -12.14 -4.56
N LEU A 45 4.86 -11.63 -5.66
CA LEU A 45 4.54 -10.30 -6.16
C LEU A 45 4.04 -10.40 -7.59
N VAL A 46 2.82 -9.93 -7.82
CA VAL A 46 2.29 -9.75 -9.18
C VAL A 46 2.65 -8.34 -9.63
N GLN A 47 3.38 -8.24 -10.74
CA GLN A 47 3.81 -6.98 -11.30
C GLN A 47 3.31 -6.80 -12.73
N GLU A 48 2.59 -5.70 -12.95
CA GLU A 48 1.85 -5.44 -14.19
C GLU A 48 2.33 -4.17 -14.90
N ASN A 49 2.05 -4.04 -16.19
CA ASN A 49 2.42 -2.83 -16.92
C ASN A 49 1.38 -1.72 -16.76
N TRP A 50 1.48 -0.97 -15.66
CA TRP A 50 0.54 0.09 -15.30
C TRP A 50 0.80 1.44 -15.95
N VAL A 51 1.91 1.61 -16.65
CA VAL A 51 2.32 2.90 -17.22
C VAL A 51 2.57 2.70 -18.70
N ASN A 52 2.03 3.57 -19.55
CA ASN A 52 2.37 3.58 -20.97
C ASN A 52 3.78 4.17 -21.15
N TYR A 53 4.78 3.40 -20.75
CA TYR A 53 6.19 3.74 -20.76
C TYR A 53 7.01 2.49 -21.06
N SER A 54 7.97 2.61 -21.99
CA SER A 54 8.77 1.50 -22.47
C SER A 54 10.24 1.90 -22.50
N ASP A 55 10.88 1.85 -21.34
CA ASP A 55 12.33 1.92 -21.23
C ASP A 55 12.94 0.50 -21.30
N ALA A 56 14.12 0.38 -21.90
CA ALA A 56 14.76 -0.90 -22.20
C ALA A 56 15.10 -1.72 -20.94
N VAL A 57 15.24 -1.07 -19.78
CA VAL A 57 15.60 -1.71 -18.51
C VAL A 57 14.53 -1.55 -17.43
N TYR A 58 13.35 -1.03 -17.77
CA TYR A 58 12.29 -0.69 -16.82
C TYR A 58 11.89 -1.84 -15.88
N ASP A 59 11.99 -3.08 -16.34
CA ASP A 59 11.67 -4.32 -15.63
C ASP A 59 12.88 -5.03 -15.00
N ARG A 60 14.05 -4.36 -15.00
CA ARG A 60 15.33 -4.95 -14.57
C ARG A 60 16.15 -4.07 -13.63
N VAL A 61 15.72 -2.84 -13.36
CA VAL A 61 16.40 -1.93 -12.43
C VAL A 61 15.48 -1.37 -11.35
N GLY A 62 16.03 -0.98 -10.21
CA GLY A 62 15.29 -0.23 -9.19
C GLY A 62 14.37 -1.10 -8.34
N ASN A 63 13.07 -0.77 -8.25
CA ASN A 63 12.17 -1.44 -7.29
C ASN A 63 12.02 -2.93 -7.58
N ILE A 64 11.83 -3.32 -8.85
CA ILE A 64 11.70 -4.73 -9.24
C ILE A 64 12.97 -5.54 -8.97
N GLU A 65 14.13 -4.94 -9.24
CA GLU A 65 15.44 -5.53 -8.98
C GLU A 65 15.61 -5.81 -7.48
N MET A 66 15.33 -4.84 -6.62
CA MET A 66 15.38 -5.00 -5.16
C MET A 66 14.45 -6.14 -4.69
N SER A 67 13.22 -6.22 -5.22
CA SER A 67 12.30 -7.32 -4.87
C SER A 67 12.88 -8.70 -5.17
N ARG A 68 13.53 -8.86 -6.33
CA ARG A 68 14.19 -10.13 -6.70
C ARG A 68 15.41 -10.42 -5.81
N ILE A 69 16.23 -9.42 -5.51
CA ILE A 69 17.39 -9.56 -4.62
C ILE A 69 16.95 -10.02 -3.22
N MET A 70 15.80 -9.52 -2.73
CA MET A 70 15.22 -9.93 -1.44
C MET A 70 14.54 -11.30 -1.48
N GLY A 71 14.58 -12.02 -2.60
CA GLY A 71 14.11 -13.40 -2.73
C GLY A 71 12.60 -13.54 -2.97
N ALA A 72 11.91 -12.47 -3.37
CA ALA A 72 10.49 -12.58 -3.73
C ALA A 72 10.31 -13.30 -5.09
N ASP A 73 9.25 -14.10 -5.21
CA ASP A 73 8.74 -14.62 -6.47
C ASP A 73 8.03 -13.49 -7.24
N VAL A 74 8.77 -12.82 -8.13
CA VAL A 74 8.27 -11.71 -8.94
C VAL A 74 7.71 -12.21 -10.26
N ARG A 75 6.39 -12.10 -10.42
CA ARG A 75 5.65 -12.55 -11.59
C ARG A 75 5.24 -11.35 -12.43
N LEU A 76 5.85 -11.22 -13.61
CA LEU A 76 5.45 -10.21 -14.58
C LEU A 76 4.19 -10.66 -15.33
N ASP A 77 3.15 -9.86 -15.27
CA ASP A 77 1.87 -10.06 -15.97
C ASP A 77 1.67 -8.95 -17.00
N ALA A 78 1.16 -9.31 -18.18
CA ALA A 78 0.99 -8.39 -19.30
C ALA A 78 -0.24 -7.46 -19.14
N ALA A 79 -1.06 -7.64 -18.11
CA ALA A 79 -2.25 -6.83 -17.88
C ALA A 79 -1.91 -5.36 -17.56
N GLY A 80 -2.81 -4.44 -17.97
CA GLY A 80 -2.65 -2.97 -17.82
C GLY A 80 -3.12 -2.40 -16.48
N PHE A 81 -3.07 -1.09 -16.25
CA PHE A 81 -3.45 -0.47 -14.96
C PHE A 81 -4.92 -0.64 -14.53
N ASP A 82 -5.15 -1.08 -13.29
CA ASP A 82 -6.44 -1.01 -12.58
C ASP A 82 -6.23 -0.87 -11.07
N ILE A 83 -7.23 -0.33 -10.35
CA ILE A 83 -7.19 -0.04 -8.91
C ILE A 83 -7.96 -1.07 -8.06
N GLY A 84 -8.69 -2.00 -8.69
CA GLY A 84 -9.49 -3.05 -8.05
C GLY A 84 -8.75 -4.38 -7.90
N ILE A 85 -9.51 -5.42 -7.56
CA ILE A 85 -9.02 -6.81 -7.43
C ILE A 85 -8.69 -7.35 -8.83
N ARG A 86 -7.54 -8.01 -8.95
CA ARG A 86 -6.97 -8.46 -10.24
C ARG A 86 -7.01 -10.00 -10.32
N PRO A 87 -7.46 -10.60 -11.44
CA PRO A 87 -7.44 -12.06 -11.60
C PRO A 87 -6.04 -12.67 -11.46
N SER A 88 -5.01 -11.94 -11.89
CA SER A 88 -3.60 -12.31 -11.73
C SER A 88 -3.21 -12.45 -10.25
N TRP A 89 -3.74 -11.57 -9.39
CA TRP A 89 -3.52 -11.61 -7.94
C TRP A 89 -4.29 -12.74 -7.27
N GLU A 90 -5.55 -12.99 -7.67
CA GLU A 90 -6.32 -14.15 -7.19
C GLU A 90 -5.64 -15.47 -7.55
N LYS A 91 -5.15 -15.60 -8.78
CA LYS A 91 -4.36 -16.76 -9.20
C LYS A 91 -3.09 -16.93 -8.36
N ALA A 92 -2.37 -15.84 -8.08
CA ALA A 92 -1.18 -15.90 -7.23
C ALA A 92 -1.50 -16.38 -5.81
N MET A 93 -2.64 -15.98 -5.25
CA MET A 93 -3.14 -16.50 -3.97
C MET A 93 -3.45 -18.00 -4.05
N SER A 94 -4.19 -18.43 -5.08
CA SER A 94 -4.52 -19.85 -5.30
C SER A 94 -3.28 -20.71 -5.46
N ASP A 95 -2.29 -20.28 -6.25
CA ASP A 95 -1.04 -21.01 -6.47
C ASP A 95 -0.29 -21.27 -5.14
N VAL A 96 -0.34 -20.33 -4.17
CA VAL A 96 0.28 -20.53 -2.85
C VAL A 96 -0.47 -21.60 -2.05
N VAL A 97 -1.80 -21.60 -2.08
CA VAL A 97 -2.63 -22.61 -1.40
C VAL A 97 -2.41 -23.99 -2.00
N GLU A 98 -2.35 -24.10 -3.33
CA GLU A 98 -2.09 -25.36 -4.04
C GLU A 98 -0.71 -25.95 -3.71
N GLN A 99 0.26 -25.10 -3.39
CA GLN A 99 1.60 -25.51 -2.93
C GLN A 99 1.66 -25.81 -1.42
N GLY A 100 0.51 -25.82 -0.74
CA GLY A 100 0.39 -26.12 0.69
C GLY A 100 0.74 -24.95 1.61
N GLY A 101 0.89 -23.74 1.08
CA GLY A 101 1.12 -22.52 1.86
C GLY A 101 -0.16 -21.84 2.31
N LYS A 102 -0.01 -20.81 3.16
CA LYS A 102 -1.11 -19.97 3.63
C LYS A 102 -0.83 -18.50 3.26
N PRO A 103 -1.42 -18.00 2.17
CA PRO A 103 -1.15 -16.65 1.69
C PRO A 103 -1.85 -15.59 2.54
N PHE A 104 -1.21 -14.43 2.70
CA PHE A 104 -1.81 -13.21 3.24
C PHE A 104 -2.01 -12.17 2.13
N PRO A 105 -3.26 -11.74 1.86
CA PRO A 105 -3.56 -10.82 0.78
C PRO A 105 -3.21 -9.36 1.13
N ILE A 106 -2.32 -8.74 0.35
CA ILE A 106 -2.00 -7.31 0.48
C ILE A 106 -2.37 -6.57 -0.82
N PRO A 107 -3.51 -5.86 -0.88
CA PRO A 107 -3.97 -5.18 -2.10
C PRO A 107 -3.05 -4.03 -2.50
N ALA A 108 -3.25 -3.48 -3.70
CA ALA A 108 -2.46 -2.39 -4.25
C ALA A 108 -2.30 -1.21 -3.26
N GLY A 109 -1.06 -0.94 -2.86
CA GLY A 109 -0.70 0.11 -1.90
C GLY A 109 -1.26 -0.06 -0.48
N CYS A 110 -1.68 -1.28 -0.11
CA CYS A 110 -2.45 -1.63 1.09
C CYS A 110 -3.83 -0.98 1.20
N SER A 111 -4.31 -0.27 0.18
CA SER A 111 -5.31 0.76 0.40
C SER A 111 -6.73 0.25 0.65
N GLU A 112 -7.12 -0.84 -0.02
CA GLU A 112 -8.42 -1.51 0.18
C GLU A 112 -8.37 -2.55 1.30
N HIS A 113 -7.25 -2.68 2.01
CA HIS A 113 -7.20 -3.53 3.19
C HIS A 113 -7.97 -2.86 4.34
N PRO A 114 -8.72 -3.59 5.18
CA PRO A 114 -9.44 -3.02 6.33
C PRO A 114 -8.58 -2.09 7.20
N TYR A 115 -7.39 -2.56 7.59
CA TYR A 115 -6.42 -1.77 8.37
C TYR A 115 -5.53 -0.81 7.56
N GLY A 116 -5.78 -0.65 6.25
CA GLY A 116 -4.91 0.07 5.32
C GLY A 116 -4.75 1.56 5.59
N GLY A 117 -5.70 2.17 6.30
CA GLY A 117 -5.67 3.59 6.71
C GLY A 117 -5.01 3.84 8.07
N LEU A 118 -4.96 2.85 8.96
CA LEU A 118 -4.56 3.03 10.36
C LEU A 118 -3.14 3.58 10.52
N GLY A 119 -2.22 3.12 9.67
CA GLY A 119 -0.86 3.63 9.66
C GLY A 119 -0.79 5.16 9.61
N PHE A 120 -1.60 5.79 8.75
CA PHE A 120 -1.60 7.24 8.59
C PHE A 120 -2.56 7.99 9.52
N VAL A 121 -3.41 7.29 10.27
CA VAL A 121 -4.00 7.85 11.49
C VAL A 121 -2.89 8.08 12.52
N GLY A 122 -2.04 7.07 12.73
CA GLY A 122 -0.85 7.19 13.59
C GLY A 122 0.15 8.25 13.11
N PHE A 123 0.21 8.53 11.81
CA PHE A 123 1.00 9.67 11.29
C PHE A 123 0.51 11.01 11.84
N ALA A 124 -0.80 11.24 11.91
CA ALA A 124 -1.33 12.50 12.45
C ALA A 124 -1.03 12.65 13.94
N GLU A 125 -1.05 11.56 14.71
CA GLU A 125 -0.59 11.57 16.11
C GLU A 125 0.90 11.91 16.23
N GLU A 126 1.72 11.32 15.38
CA GLU A 126 3.16 11.61 15.33
C GLU A 126 3.42 13.09 15.00
N VAL A 127 2.68 13.66 14.04
CA VAL A 127 2.76 15.09 13.72
C VAL A 127 2.36 15.95 14.91
N ARG A 128 1.27 15.63 15.62
CA ARG A 128 0.87 16.38 16.84
C ARG A 128 1.97 16.38 17.91
N GLN A 129 2.60 15.22 18.12
CA GLN A 129 3.69 15.10 19.08
C GLN A 129 4.90 15.93 18.65
N GLN A 130 5.27 15.87 17.36
CA GLN A 130 6.37 16.67 16.81
C GLN A 130 6.08 18.19 16.87
N GLU A 131 4.85 18.62 16.58
CA GLU A 131 4.42 20.03 16.69
C GLU A 131 4.57 20.54 18.14
N LYS A 132 4.25 19.70 19.14
CA LYS A 132 4.45 20.03 20.56
C LYS A 132 5.93 20.19 20.91
N GLU A 133 6.79 19.32 20.40
CA GLU A 133 8.24 19.37 20.63
C GLU A 133 8.91 20.55 19.92
N LEU A 134 8.44 20.89 18.73
CA LEU A 134 8.96 21.99 17.91
C LEU A 134 8.43 23.37 18.34
N GLY A 135 7.31 23.42 19.07
CA GLY A 135 6.70 24.66 19.55
C GLY A 135 5.92 25.43 18.48
N PHE A 136 5.58 24.80 17.35
CA PHE A 136 4.73 25.38 16.30
C PHE A 136 3.86 24.30 15.64
N LYS A 137 2.81 24.74 14.94
CA LYS A 137 1.92 23.86 14.17
C LYS A 137 2.11 24.05 12.68
N PHE A 138 1.93 22.97 11.93
CA PHE A 138 1.82 23.03 10.47
C PHE A 138 0.40 23.43 10.09
N ASP A 139 0.29 24.46 9.24
CA ASP A 139 -1.01 24.92 8.74
C ASP A 139 -1.62 23.94 7.74
N TYR A 140 -0.79 23.30 6.90
CA TYR A 140 -1.21 22.38 5.85
C TYR A 140 -0.28 21.16 5.73
N ILE A 141 -0.84 20.07 5.23
CA ILE A 141 -0.10 18.85 4.87
C ILE A 141 -0.36 18.57 3.40
N VAL A 142 0.69 18.55 2.57
CA VAL A 142 0.59 18.20 1.16
C VAL A 142 1.01 16.74 0.97
N VAL A 143 0.19 15.95 0.26
CA VAL A 143 0.44 14.52 0.08
C VAL A 143 0.04 14.04 -1.31
N CYS A 144 0.88 13.21 -1.93
CA CYS A 144 0.57 12.54 -3.20
C CYS A 144 -0.46 11.41 -2.98
N SER A 145 -1.43 11.31 -3.88
CA SER A 145 -2.53 10.34 -3.78
C SER A 145 -2.75 9.58 -5.08
N VAL A 146 -2.80 8.25 -4.96
CA VAL A 146 -3.14 7.32 -6.05
C VAL A 146 -4.19 6.31 -5.55
N THR A 147 -3.77 5.34 -4.74
CA THR A 147 -4.67 4.29 -4.20
C THR A 147 -5.38 4.69 -2.90
N GLY A 148 -4.96 5.78 -2.25
CA GLY A 148 -5.81 6.54 -1.34
C GLY A 148 -5.58 6.38 0.17
N SER A 149 -5.19 5.21 0.71
CA SER A 149 -5.23 5.03 2.18
C SER A 149 -4.23 5.89 2.97
N THR A 150 -3.20 6.41 2.31
CA THR A 150 -2.30 7.41 2.90
C THR A 150 -3.05 8.69 3.24
N GLN A 151 -3.70 9.32 2.25
CA GLN A 151 -4.48 10.53 2.48
C GLN A 151 -5.71 10.23 3.34
N ALA A 152 -6.36 9.08 3.16
CA ALA A 152 -7.52 8.70 3.97
C ALA A 152 -7.18 8.63 5.47
N GLY A 153 -6.09 7.94 5.82
CA GLY A 153 -5.61 7.86 7.19
C GLY A 153 -5.23 9.24 7.76
N MET A 154 -4.58 10.10 6.96
CA MET A 154 -4.32 11.48 7.37
C MET A 154 -5.61 12.28 7.61
N VAL A 155 -6.61 12.16 6.73
CA VAL A 155 -7.90 12.84 6.88
C VAL A 155 -8.60 12.42 8.17
N VAL A 156 -8.60 11.12 8.49
CA VAL A 156 -9.16 10.59 9.74
C VAL A 156 -8.34 11.06 10.94
N GLY A 157 -7.02 10.91 10.91
CA GLY A 157 -6.16 11.28 12.03
C GLY A 157 -6.13 12.78 12.34
N PHE A 158 -6.22 13.64 11.33
CA PHE A 158 -6.35 15.09 11.51
C PHE A 158 -7.80 15.54 11.75
N ALA A 159 -8.81 14.68 11.58
CA ALA A 159 -10.16 15.01 12.02
C ALA A 159 -10.24 15.13 13.55
N ALA A 160 -9.40 14.38 14.28
CA ALA A 160 -9.32 14.40 15.74
C ALA A 160 -8.99 15.79 16.34
N ASP A 161 -8.32 16.66 15.59
CA ASP A 161 -8.00 18.03 16.00
C ASP A 161 -8.57 19.10 15.04
N GLY A 162 -9.58 18.73 14.25
CA GLY A 162 -10.31 19.64 13.36
C GLY A 162 -9.56 20.07 12.10
N ARG A 163 -8.42 19.46 11.77
CA ARG A 163 -7.56 19.82 10.63
C ARG A 163 -7.71 18.93 9.40
N SER A 164 -8.74 18.09 9.32
CA SER A 164 -8.97 17.23 8.15
C SER A 164 -9.01 18.00 6.82
N LYS A 165 -9.51 19.25 6.82
CA LYS A 165 -9.53 20.15 5.64
C LYS A 165 -8.15 20.71 5.25
N HIS A 166 -7.14 20.57 6.11
CA HIS A 166 -5.78 21.03 5.85
C HIS A 166 -4.92 19.98 5.13
N VAL A 167 -5.45 18.78 4.92
CA VAL A 167 -4.81 17.72 4.13
C VAL A 167 -5.07 17.96 2.65
N ILE A 168 -4.06 18.45 1.94
CA ILE A 168 -4.08 18.77 0.51
C ILE A 168 -3.55 17.57 -0.27
N GLY A 169 -4.47 16.77 -0.80
CA GLY A 169 -4.15 15.64 -1.69
C GLY A 169 -3.85 16.11 -3.11
N ILE A 170 -2.72 15.67 -3.67
CA ILE A 170 -2.32 15.89 -5.05
C ILE A 170 -2.46 14.56 -5.80
N ASP A 171 -3.42 14.49 -6.73
CA ASP A 171 -3.63 13.28 -7.53
C ASP A 171 -2.41 12.99 -8.42
N ALA A 172 -2.00 11.72 -8.45
CA ALA A 172 -0.99 11.20 -9.37
C ALA A 172 -1.50 9.96 -10.14
N SER A 173 -2.80 9.65 -10.05
CA SER A 173 -3.40 8.54 -10.79
C SER A 173 -3.83 8.92 -12.22
N ALA A 174 -3.95 10.23 -12.49
CA ALA A 174 -4.62 10.77 -13.68
C ALA A 174 -6.10 10.34 -13.79
N LYS A 175 -6.69 9.85 -12.70
CA LYS A 175 -8.10 9.46 -12.55
C LYS A 175 -8.68 10.09 -11.28
N PRO A 176 -8.71 11.44 -11.17
CA PRO A 176 -8.95 12.15 -9.92
C PRO A 176 -10.29 11.80 -9.25
N GLU A 177 -11.37 11.62 -10.02
CA GLU A 177 -12.68 11.26 -9.46
C GLU A 177 -12.67 9.86 -8.82
N GLN A 178 -11.96 8.90 -9.43
CA GLN A 178 -11.84 7.54 -8.88
C GLN A 178 -11.01 7.55 -7.60
N THR A 179 -9.86 8.23 -7.63
CA THR A 179 -8.99 8.38 -6.45
C THR A 179 -9.73 9.09 -5.31
N LYS A 180 -10.48 10.16 -5.60
CA LYS A 180 -11.28 10.87 -4.59
C LYS A 180 -12.37 9.99 -3.98
N ALA A 181 -13.11 9.24 -4.80
CA ALA A 181 -14.13 8.31 -4.33
C ALA A 181 -13.53 7.19 -3.47
N GLN A 182 -12.38 6.64 -3.87
CA GLN A 182 -11.66 5.61 -3.13
C GLN A 182 -11.14 6.13 -1.79
N ILE A 183 -10.53 7.32 -1.75
CA ILE A 183 -10.10 7.98 -0.50
C ILE A 183 -11.28 8.15 0.45
N LEU A 184 -12.42 8.65 -0.04
CA LEU A 184 -13.60 8.86 0.80
C LEU A 184 -14.12 7.54 1.39
N ARG A 185 -14.18 6.47 0.59
CA ARG A 185 -14.58 5.14 1.05
C ARG A 185 -13.64 4.62 2.14
N ILE A 186 -12.33 4.67 1.89
CA ILE A 186 -11.32 4.20 2.85
C ILE A 186 -11.35 5.03 4.14
N ALA A 187 -11.52 6.36 4.04
CA ALA A 187 -11.58 7.23 5.20
C ALA A 187 -12.79 6.94 6.09
N ARG A 188 -13.96 6.67 5.48
CA ARG A 188 -15.17 6.27 6.23
C ARG A 188 -14.95 4.96 6.97
N HIS A 189 -14.45 3.94 6.27
CA HIS A 189 -14.16 2.65 6.90
C HIS A 189 -13.12 2.77 8.03
N THR A 190 -12.04 3.51 7.79
CA THR A 190 -10.99 3.71 8.79
C THR A 190 -11.50 4.43 10.04
N ALA A 191 -12.50 5.32 9.90
CA ALA A 191 -13.11 6.04 11.02
C ALA A 191 -14.07 5.19 11.87
N GLU A 192 -14.44 4.00 11.40
CA GLU A 192 -15.30 3.04 12.13
C GLU A 192 -14.50 2.06 13.00
N LEU A 193 -13.17 2.01 12.83
CA LEU A 193 -12.22 1.18 13.58
C LEU A 193 -11.75 1.87 14.86
#